data_AF-A0A2N2FPN2-F1
#
_entry.id   AF-A0A2N2FPN2-F1
#
_cell.length_a   1.000
_cell.length_b   1.000
_cell.length_c   1.000
_cell.angle_alpha   90.00
_cell.angle_beta   90.00
_cell.angle_gamma   90.00
#
_symmetry.space_group_name_H-M   'P 1'
#
loop_
_entity.id
_entity.type
_entity.pdbx_description
1 polymer ?
#
loop_
_entity_poly.entity_id
_entity_poly.type
_entity_poly.pdbx_seq_one_letter_code
_entity_poly.pdbx_strand_id
1 'polypeptide(L)'
;MFVSIIDLRKKNLFVKKVSNFRKFICLTSSVEEQPLQFAARDDFKNLSHIKDLGKAMTGIIALQINAIPSAAQNRFKPPLGNLLTLFSDYDAQDSAGKKTKIIEAIKILERLIDAIDVFDSHKPLSPLREEQINERILDLKTSAEKLSVPVQYLKGVGPKMAARFQAKKISTVEDLLYFLPRTYEDRREIRRINKLETGRIQTIIAVVVLSEFRYYGRKGRTSYLTGIFKKGVRAIFTGPVTPNYAGKTMIHPEYEILEEDDDENLLNFKRIVPVYSETEGLHQKYIRKVMYGALDQYSRYIASPIPAEICRKRNLLNIHEAMLTVHFPGHDEQIEPFIDARSESHRRLIYDEFFFFQLGMAVKKSGRILDKGISFRVEGRLLDRFYASLPFSLTAAQQRVIGEIQKDLQYPTSMNRLLQGDVGSGKTLVAMAAMITVCENACQAALMAPTEILARQHYITLSAWAEPIGLRVVLLTGSMTNAARNEILAQIASGQADIIIGTHTLIQESVDFKKLGLAVIDEQHRFGVMQRASLRSKGIQADVLVMTATPIPRTLAMTVYGDLDVSVIDEMPPWLITCKRIFLLIAVLG
;
A
#
# COMPACT_ATOMS: atom_id res chain seq x y z
N MET A 1 42.65 4.44 14.02
CA MET A 1 42.07 5.68 13.44
C MET A 1 40.62 5.96 13.91
N PHE A 2 40.13 5.32 14.98
CA PHE A 2 38.74 5.48 15.48
C PHE A 2 38.64 6.07 16.91
N VAL A 3 39.77 6.37 17.56
CA VAL A 3 39.80 6.89 18.95
C VAL A 3 39.85 8.43 19.01
N SER A 4 39.90 9.11 17.86
CA SER A 4 40.15 10.56 17.79
C SER A 4 38.90 11.44 17.53
N ILE A 5 37.70 10.86 17.46
CA ILE A 5 36.46 11.60 17.08
C ILE A 5 35.59 11.98 18.29
N ILE A 6 35.94 11.54 19.50
CA ILE A 6 35.12 11.77 20.70
C ILE A 6 35.38 13.15 21.36
N ASP A 7 36.42 13.90 20.95
CA ASP A 7 36.89 15.06 21.73
C ASP A 7 36.50 16.47 21.22
N LEU A 8 35.48 16.62 20.36
CA LEU A 8 35.10 17.95 19.85
C LEU A 8 33.59 18.18 19.72
N ARG A 9 32.84 18.17 20.84
CA ARG A 9 31.59 18.97 21.01
C ARG A 9 31.32 19.41 22.47
N LYS A 10 32.38 19.67 23.25
CA LYS A 10 32.27 20.43 24.51
C LYS A 10 32.22 21.93 24.19
N LYS A 11 31.01 22.47 24.04
CA LYS A 11 30.57 23.87 24.26
C LYS A 11 29.33 24.11 23.38
N ASN A 12 28.24 24.59 23.97
CA ASN A 12 26.91 24.89 23.38
C ASN A 12 25.81 23.81 23.42
N LEU A 13 25.75 23.00 24.49
CA LEU A 13 24.55 22.19 24.79
C LEU A 13 23.92 22.49 26.16
N PHE A 14 24.05 23.73 26.64
CA PHE A 14 23.23 24.26 27.73
C PHE A 14 22.21 25.22 27.11
N VAL A 15 20.94 25.12 27.54
CA VAL A 15 19.74 25.80 27.01
C VAL A 15 19.02 25.09 25.85
N LYS A 16 18.47 23.90 26.12
CA LYS A 16 17.27 23.33 25.46
C LYS A 16 16.71 22.18 26.31
N LYS A 17 16.16 22.51 27.49
CA LYS A 17 15.51 21.51 28.35
C LYS A 17 14.15 21.14 27.73
N VAL A 18 13.88 19.83 27.70
CA VAL A 18 12.62 19.12 27.35
C VAL A 18 12.39 18.70 25.88
N SER A 19 12.92 19.37 24.85
CA SER A 19 12.63 18.95 23.45
C SER A 19 13.45 17.76 22.91
N ASN A 20 14.42 17.24 23.66
CA ASN A 20 15.39 16.24 23.16
C ASN A 20 15.53 15.01 24.06
N PHE A 21 14.54 14.69 24.90
CA PHE A 21 14.62 13.50 25.76
C PHE A 21 14.76 12.20 24.94
N ARG A 22 14.03 12.11 23.81
CA ARG A 22 14.14 11.03 22.81
C ARG A 22 15.52 10.98 22.14
N LYS A 23 16.07 12.12 21.67
CA LYS A 23 17.43 12.16 21.07
C LYS A 23 18.54 11.83 22.08
N PHE A 24 18.33 12.12 23.36
CA PHE A 24 19.32 11.92 24.41
C PHE A 24 19.32 10.49 24.96
N ILE A 25 18.15 9.85 25.11
CA ILE A 25 18.04 8.45 25.56
C ILE A 25 18.18 7.46 24.40
N CYS A 26 17.60 7.74 23.23
CA CYS A 26 17.57 6.74 22.15
C CYS A 26 18.89 6.57 21.40
N LEU A 27 20.00 7.24 21.75
CA LEU A 27 21.25 7.15 20.96
C LEU A 27 21.03 7.43 19.45
N THR A 28 19.97 8.16 19.10
CA THR A 28 19.47 8.28 17.73
C THR A 28 19.59 9.71 17.24
N SER A 29 20.66 9.96 16.50
CA SER A 29 20.59 10.81 15.31
C SER A 29 21.78 10.51 14.41
N SER A 30 21.57 9.54 13.51
CA SER A 30 22.24 9.37 12.21
C SER A 30 23.75 9.62 12.16
N VAL A 31 24.54 8.57 12.36
CA VAL A 31 25.75 8.26 11.55
C VAL A 31 25.95 6.74 11.65
N GLU A 32 25.80 6.03 10.53
CA GLU A 32 26.29 4.65 10.25
C GLU A 32 26.52 3.69 11.46
N GLU A 33 25.51 2.85 11.70
CA GLU A 33 25.53 1.58 12.47
C GLU A 33 25.82 1.66 13.98
N GLN A 34 24.75 1.48 14.78
CA GLN A 34 24.81 1.47 16.25
C GLN A 34 25.89 0.47 16.73
N PRO A 35 26.70 0.76 17.77
CA PRO A 35 27.75 -0.15 18.23
C PRO A 35 27.25 -1.57 18.55
N LEU A 36 26.05 -1.69 19.12
CA LEU A 36 25.43 -2.98 19.45
C LEU A 36 24.83 -3.70 18.24
N GLN A 37 24.18 -2.99 17.32
CA GLN A 37 23.68 -3.59 16.08
C GLN A 37 24.82 -3.96 15.14
N PHE A 38 25.86 -3.13 15.07
CA PHE A 38 27.10 -3.40 14.35
C PHE A 38 27.80 -4.64 14.93
N ALA A 39 27.86 -4.77 16.26
CA ALA A 39 28.39 -5.96 16.94
C ALA A 39 27.54 -7.22 16.71
N ALA A 40 26.22 -7.10 16.52
CA ALA A 40 25.30 -8.22 16.33
C ALA A 40 25.10 -8.66 14.87
N ARG A 41 25.61 -7.89 13.89
CA ARG A 41 25.51 -8.22 12.46
C ARG A 41 26.32 -9.45 12.07
N ASP A 42 25.86 -10.12 11.02
CA ASP A 42 26.51 -11.26 10.38
C ASP A 42 27.00 -12.34 11.37
N ASP A 43 26.15 -12.71 12.33
CA ASP A 43 26.46 -13.65 13.43
C ASP A 43 27.66 -13.22 14.30
N PHE A 44 27.68 -11.93 14.66
CA PHE A 44 28.70 -11.31 15.51
C PHE A 44 30.12 -11.31 14.94
N LYS A 45 30.29 -11.39 13.61
CA LYS A 45 31.61 -11.31 12.96
C LYS A 45 32.40 -10.05 13.33
N ASN A 46 31.70 -8.95 13.58
CA ASN A 46 32.30 -7.66 13.90
C ASN A 46 32.74 -7.52 15.37
N LEU A 47 32.39 -8.47 16.24
CA LEU A 47 32.63 -8.39 17.68
C LEU A 47 34.12 -8.32 18.03
N SER A 48 34.99 -8.97 17.24
CA SER A 48 36.45 -8.95 17.44
C SER A 48 37.11 -7.62 17.07
N HIS A 49 36.42 -6.77 16.30
CA HIS A 49 36.92 -5.49 15.82
C HIS A 49 36.60 -4.32 16.77
N ILE A 50 35.76 -4.53 17.78
CA ILE A 50 35.31 -3.50 18.72
C ILE A 50 36.04 -3.68 20.06
N LYS A 51 36.83 -2.68 20.44
CA LYS A 51 37.53 -2.64 21.75
C LYS A 51 36.79 -1.74 22.73
N ASP A 52 36.83 -2.12 24.01
CA ASP A 52 36.31 -1.33 25.14
C ASP A 52 34.82 -0.93 25.04
N LEU A 53 34.01 -1.80 24.43
CA LEU A 53 32.58 -1.55 24.23
C LEU A 53 31.84 -1.43 25.57
N GLY A 54 32.19 -2.24 26.57
CA GLY A 54 31.57 -2.19 27.90
C GLY A 54 31.78 -0.83 28.55
N LYS A 55 33.04 -0.39 28.64
CA LYS A 55 33.42 0.92 29.18
C LYS A 55 32.73 2.09 28.48
N ALA A 56 32.63 2.05 27.15
CA ALA A 56 31.94 3.09 26.37
C ALA A 56 30.43 3.14 26.70
N MET A 57 29.78 1.97 26.73
CA MET A 57 28.35 1.87 27.03
C MET A 57 28.03 2.29 28.46
N THR A 58 28.82 1.86 29.46
CA THR A 58 28.63 2.26 30.87
C THR A 58 28.70 3.78 31.05
N GLY A 59 29.64 4.46 30.38
CA GLY A 59 29.77 5.92 30.44
C GLY A 59 28.54 6.64 29.86
N ILE A 60 28.04 6.16 28.71
CA ILE A 60 26.85 6.71 28.05
C ILE A 60 25.59 6.50 28.91
N ILE A 61 25.38 5.28 29.43
CA ILE A 61 24.21 4.93 30.23
C ILE A 61 24.16 5.73 31.53
N ALA A 62 25.31 5.90 32.21
CA ALA A 62 25.38 6.70 33.44
C ALA A 62 24.98 8.18 33.22
N LEU A 63 25.41 8.77 32.10
CA LEU A 63 24.99 10.13 31.70
C LEU A 63 23.49 10.21 31.44
N GLN A 64 22.89 9.17 30.84
CA GLN A 64 21.46 9.12 30.58
C GLN A 64 20.63 8.99 31.86
N ILE A 65 21.05 8.16 32.82
CA ILE A 65 20.36 8.00 34.11
C ILE A 65 20.26 9.34 34.85
N ASN A 66 21.34 10.13 34.84
CA ASN A 66 21.38 11.44 35.50
C ASN A 66 20.53 12.51 34.79
N ALA A 67 20.16 12.29 33.53
CA ALA A 67 19.38 13.23 32.73
C ALA A 67 17.86 12.96 32.75
N ILE A 68 17.38 11.94 33.46
CA ILE A 68 15.95 11.57 33.51
C ILE A 68 15.14 12.61 34.31
N PRO A 69 14.10 13.25 33.72
CA PRO A 69 13.16 14.11 34.43
C PRO A 69 12.53 13.38 35.62
N SER A 70 12.32 14.09 36.72
CA SER A 70 11.71 13.55 37.95
C SER A 70 10.42 12.77 37.69
N ALA A 71 9.54 13.28 36.83
CA ALA A 71 8.27 12.65 36.44
C ALA A 71 8.41 11.29 35.72
N ALA A 72 9.60 10.97 35.19
CA ALA A 72 9.85 9.79 34.38
C ALA A 72 10.86 8.81 35.02
N GLN A 73 11.37 9.13 36.22
CA GLN A 73 12.37 8.33 36.92
C GLN A 73 11.91 6.89 37.19
N ASN A 74 10.68 6.70 37.67
CA ASN A 74 10.15 5.38 38.00
C ASN A 74 10.05 4.44 36.78
N ARG A 75 9.91 5.01 35.57
CA ARG A 75 9.71 4.25 34.33
C ARG A 75 11.01 3.92 33.61
N PHE A 76 11.97 4.85 33.58
CA PHE A 76 13.18 4.72 32.76
C PHE A 76 14.46 4.43 33.56
N LYS A 77 14.51 4.75 34.86
CA LYS A 77 15.69 4.50 35.70
C LYS A 77 15.96 3.00 35.92
N PRO A 78 14.95 2.13 36.19
CA PRO A 78 15.21 0.70 36.41
C PRO A 78 15.80 -0.02 35.17
N PRO A 79 15.24 0.13 33.95
CA PRO A 79 15.80 -0.54 32.77
C PRO A 79 17.19 -0.02 32.37
N LEU A 80 17.45 1.29 32.51
CA LEU A 80 18.79 1.84 32.29
C LEU A 80 19.79 1.38 33.35
N GLY A 81 19.36 1.19 34.60
CA GLY A 81 20.14 0.55 35.64
C GLY A 81 20.53 -0.89 35.30
N ASN A 82 19.59 -1.66 34.74
CA ASN A 82 19.86 -3.03 34.28
C ASN A 82 20.84 -3.08 33.10
N LEU A 83 20.79 -2.09 32.19
CA LEU A 83 21.81 -1.96 31.15
C LEU A 83 23.18 -1.62 31.72
N LEU A 84 23.24 -0.76 32.74
CA LEU A 84 24.49 -0.37 33.40
C LEU A 84 25.16 -1.58 34.06
N THR A 85 24.40 -2.41 34.78
CA THR A 85 24.93 -3.63 35.41
C THR A 85 25.41 -4.63 34.36
N LEU A 86 24.65 -4.79 33.28
CA LEU A 86 24.97 -5.71 32.20
C LEU A 86 26.28 -5.36 31.47
N PHE A 87 26.61 -4.07 31.33
CA PHE A 87 27.86 -3.63 30.72
C PHE A 87 29.05 -3.45 31.68
N SER A 88 28.82 -3.53 33.00
CA SER A 88 29.85 -3.24 34.02
C SER A 88 31.06 -4.18 33.98
N ASP A 89 30.85 -5.44 33.66
CA ASP A 89 31.87 -6.49 33.56
C ASP A 89 31.99 -7.04 32.12
N TYR A 90 31.35 -6.39 31.14
CA TYR A 90 31.26 -6.87 29.76
C TYR A 90 32.62 -7.10 29.10
N ASP A 91 33.57 -6.17 29.29
CA ASP A 91 34.88 -6.26 28.63
C ASP A 91 35.72 -7.44 29.16
N ALA A 92 35.45 -7.90 30.38
CA ALA A 92 36.10 -9.04 31.04
C ALA A 92 35.51 -10.41 30.67
N GLN A 93 34.39 -10.44 29.93
CA GLN A 93 33.73 -11.68 29.51
C GLN A 93 34.40 -12.32 28.30
N ASP A 94 34.21 -13.63 28.15
CA ASP A 94 34.60 -14.39 26.98
C ASP A 94 33.68 -14.12 25.78
N SER A 95 34.01 -14.67 24.61
CA SER A 95 33.26 -14.41 23.36
C SER A 95 31.79 -14.83 23.48
N ALA A 96 31.50 -15.95 24.15
CA ALA A 96 30.14 -16.43 24.36
C ALA A 96 29.35 -15.51 25.32
N GLY A 97 29.95 -15.11 26.44
CA GLY A 97 29.34 -14.17 27.39
C GLY A 97 29.06 -12.79 26.78
N LYS A 98 29.95 -12.29 25.93
CA LYS A 98 29.76 -11.03 25.19
C LYS A 98 28.57 -11.08 24.23
N LYS A 99 28.36 -12.19 23.52
CA LYS A 99 27.19 -12.37 22.63
C LYS A 99 25.88 -12.35 23.42
N THR A 100 25.80 -13.12 24.51
CA THR A 100 24.59 -13.22 25.36
C THR A 100 24.19 -11.85 25.92
N LYS A 101 25.16 -11.09 26.42
CA LYS A 101 24.93 -9.74 26.94
C LYS A 101 24.47 -8.76 25.87
N ILE A 102 25.02 -8.80 24.66
CA ILE A 102 24.52 -7.95 23.55
C ILE A 102 23.04 -8.28 23.23
N ILE A 103 22.67 -9.55 23.17
CA ILE A 103 21.28 -9.96 22.88
C ILE A 103 20.33 -9.43 23.96
N GLU A 104 20.70 -9.55 25.22
CA GLU A 104 19.90 -9.06 26.34
C GLU A 104 19.83 -7.52 26.36
N ALA A 105 20.93 -6.83 26.06
CA ALA A 105 20.96 -5.38 25.93
C ALA A 105 20.02 -4.86 24.83
N ILE A 106 20.01 -5.53 23.67
CA ILE A 106 19.12 -5.18 22.55
C ILE A 106 17.65 -5.31 22.98
N LYS A 107 17.27 -6.40 23.67
CA LYS A 107 15.91 -6.58 24.18
C LYS A 107 15.48 -5.48 25.16
N ILE A 108 16.40 -5.03 26.04
CA ILE A 108 16.10 -3.95 26.99
C ILE A 108 15.95 -2.61 26.24
N LEU A 109 16.78 -2.35 25.23
CA LEU A 109 16.71 -1.14 24.42
C LEU A 109 15.42 -1.07 23.59
N GLU A 110 14.98 -2.18 23.00
CA GLU A 110 13.70 -2.25 22.27
C GLU A 110 12.52 -1.89 23.19
N ARG A 111 12.46 -2.49 24.38
CA ARG A 111 11.43 -2.17 25.38
C ARG A 111 11.47 -0.72 25.84
N LEU A 112 12.67 -0.14 25.97
CA LEU A 112 12.85 1.27 26.33
C LEU A 112 12.33 2.21 25.22
N ILE A 113 12.59 1.88 23.95
CA ILE A 113 12.09 2.65 22.80
C ILE A 113 10.56 2.64 22.78
N ASP A 114 9.93 1.47 22.94
CA ASP A 114 8.48 1.36 23.02
C ASP A 114 7.90 2.17 24.18
N ALA A 115 8.55 2.13 25.36
CA ALA A 115 8.13 2.89 26.52
C ALA A 115 8.25 4.41 26.32
N ILE A 116 9.26 4.88 25.59
CA ILE A 116 9.43 6.30 25.22
C ILE A 116 8.34 6.73 24.25
N ASP A 117 8.05 5.91 23.24
CA ASP A 117 7.04 6.24 22.23
C ASP A 117 5.63 6.32 22.84
N VAL A 118 5.30 5.42 23.78
CA VAL A 118 4.07 5.51 24.57
C VAL A 118 4.07 6.77 25.45
N PHE A 119 5.18 7.10 26.11
CA PHE A 119 5.28 8.27 26.97
C PHE A 119 5.14 9.61 26.20
N ASP A 120 5.77 9.75 25.04
CA ASP A 120 5.64 10.93 24.20
C ASP A 120 4.26 11.02 23.53
N SER A 121 3.57 9.89 23.31
CA SER A 121 2.20 9.87 22.77
C SER A 121 1.12 10.41 23.71
N HIS A 122 1.44 10.58 25.00
CA HIS A 122 0.50 11.03 26.05
C HIS A 122 0.76 12.47 26.52
N LYS A 123 1.72 13.19 25.93
CA LYS A 123 1.88 14.62 26.21
C LYS A 123 0.83 15.42 25.43
N PRO A 124 0.09 16.34 26.07
CA PRO A 124 -0.69 17.33 25.34
C PRO A 124 0.24 18.11 24.41
N LEU A 125 -0.25 18.43 23.20
CA LEU A 125 0.49 19.29 22.29
C LEU A 125 0.73 20.63 23.00
N SER A 126 1.93 21.20 22.88
CA SER A 126 2.15 22.57 23.37
C SER A 126 1.16 23.51 22.68
N PRO A 127 0.62 24.55 23.35
CA PRO A 127 -0.34 25.48 22.74
C PRO A 127 0.10 26.05 21.38
N LEU A 128 1.38 26.39 21.26
CA LEU A 128 2.01 26.84 20.00
C LEU A 128 1.92 25.83 18.84
N ARG A 129 1.89 24.52 19.14
CA ARG A 129 1.71 23.47 18.14
C ARG A 129 0.25 23.30 17.76
N GLU A 130 -0.69 23.52 18.68
CA GLU A 130 -2.11 23.45 18.38
C GLU A 130 -2.54 24.60 17.46
N GLU A 131 -2.07 25.82 17.73
CA GLU A 131 -2.27 26.97 16.83
C GLU A 131 -1.71 26.71 15.43
N GLN A 132 -0.47 26.24 15.32
CA GLN A 132 0.15 25.89 14.04
C GLN A 132 -0.61 24.78 13.28
N ILE A 133 -1.17 23.81 14.00
CA ILE A 133 -2.00 22.76 13.40
C ILE A 133 -3.31 23.34 12.89
N ASN A 134 -3.98 24.21 13.67
CA ASN A 134 -5.24 24.83 13.27
C ASN A 134 -5.09 25.76 12.07
N GLU A 135 -4.03 26.57 12.04
CA GLU A 135 -3.67 27.38 10.87
C GLU A 135 -3.46 26.49 9.65
N ARG A 136 -2.70 25.40 9.79
CA ARG A 136 -2.47 24.47 8.68
C ARG A 136 -3.75 23.81 8.19
N ILE A 137 -4.67 23.46 9.09
CA ILE A 137 -5.98 22.89 8.73
C ILE A 137 -6.81 23.92 7.93
N LEU A 138 -6.79 25.18 8.35
CA LEU A 138 -7.50 26.25 7.65
C LEU A 138 -6.95 26.44 6.22
N ASP A 139 -5.62 26.49 6.07
CA ASP A 139 -4.97 26.59 4.76
C ASP A 139 -5.38 25.44 3.82
N LEU A 140 -5.42 24.21 4.36
CA LEU A 140 -5.83 23.01 3.62
C LEU A 140 -7.30 23.08 3.20
N LYS A 141 -8.19 23.59 4.06
CA LYS A 141 -9.60 23.79 3.71
C LYS A 141 -9.77 24.83 2.60
N THR A 142 -9.09 25.98 2.71
CA THR A 142 -9.13 27.01 1.66
C THR A 142 -8.59 26.48 0.34
N SER A 143 -7.52 25.68 0.39
CA SER A 143 -6.95 25.00 -0.77
C SER A 143 -7.96 24.05 -1.43
N ALA A 144 -8.63 23.21 -0.65
CA ALA A 144 -9.66 22.29 -1.14
C ALA A 144 -10.85 23.03 -1.78
N GLU A 145 -11.32 24.12 -1.17
CA GLU A 145 -12.38 24.97 -1.74
C GLU A 145 -12.00 25.51 -3.12
N LYS A 146 -10.76 26.00 -3.29
CA LYS A 146 -10.26 26.50 -4.58
C LYS A 146 -10.13 25.42 -5.65
N LEU A 147 -9.82 24.19 -5.26
CA LEU A 147 -9.65 23.06 -6.18
C LEU A 147 -10.97 22.35 -6.52
N SER A 148 -11.98 22.46 -5.66
CA SER A 148 -13.33 21.91 -5.89
C SER A 148 -14.14 22.62 -6.98
N VAL A 149 -13.61 23.68 -7.59
CA VAL A 149 -14.25 24.42 -8.67
C VAL A 149 -14.55 23.47 -9.84
N PRO A 150 -15.78 23.47 -10.40
CA PRO A 150 -16.10 22.64 -11.55
C PRO A 150 -15.24 22.96 -12.79
N VAL A 151 -14.80 21.93 -13.51
CA VAL A 151 -13.94 22.10 -14.70
C VAL A 151 -14.57 22.97 -15.79
N GLN A 152 -15.90 23.09 -15.82
CA GLN A 152 -16.63 23.95 -16.77
C GLN A 152 -16.29 25.45 -16.65
N TYR A 153 -15.69 25.88 -15.54
CA TYR A 153 -15.27 27.26 -15.33
C TYR A 153 -13.82 27.51 -15.76
N LEU A 154 -13.10 26.46 -16.17
CA LEU A 154 -11.77 26.61 -16.76
C LEU A 154 -11.88 27.24 -18.14
N LYS A 155 -10.94 28.13 -18.45
CA LYS A 155 -10.86 28.79 -19.75
C LYS A 155 -10.77 27.76 -20.86
N GLY A 156 -11.74 27.78 -21.77
CA GLY A 156 -11.83 26.86 -22.91
C GLY A 156 -12.71 25.63 -22.67
N VAL A 157 -13.15 25.36 -21.44
CA VAL A 157 -14.00 24.21 -21.10
C VAL A 157 -15.46 24.65 -20.96
N GLY A 158 -16.19 24.72 -22.08
CA GLY A 158 -17.64 24.95 -22.03
C GLY A 158 -18.45 23.71 -21.56
N PRO A 159 -19.78 23.83 -21.35
CA PRO A 159 -20.62 22.74 -20.83
C PRO A 159 -20.51 21.41 -21.60
N LYS A 160 -20.41 21.49 -22.93
CA LYS A 160 -20.23 20.32 -23.80
C LYS A 160 -18.90 19.60 -23.56
N MET A 161 -17.83 20.35 -23.31
CA MET A 161 -16.51 19.77 -23.01
C MET A 161 -16.46 19.25 -21.58
N ALA A 162 -17.08 19.95 -20.63
CA ALA A 162 -17.24 19.47 -19.26
C ALA A 162 -17.95 18.11 -19.20
N ALA A 163 -19.01 17.89 -19.98
CA ALA A 163 -19.67 16.58 -20.07
C ALA A 163 -18.74 15.46 -20.56
N ARG A 164 -17.77 15.77 -21.44
CA ARG A 164 -16.76 14.79 -21.89
C ARG A 164 -15.73 14.48 -20.80
N PHE A 165 -15.32 15.47 -20.02
CA PHE A 165 -14.48 15.24 -18.83
C PHE A 165 -15.22 14.43 -17.76
N GLN A 166 -16.50 14.69 -17.57
CA GLN A 166 -17.36 13.94 -16.65
C GLN A 166 -17.49 12.46 -17.05
N ALA A 167 -17.48 12.13 -18.34
CA ALA A 167 -17.42 10.74 -18.80
C ALA A 167 -16.15 9.99 -18.33
N LYS A 168 -15.07 10.72 -18.02
CA LYS A 168 -13.85 10.21 -17.36
C LYS A 168 -13.86 10.38 -15.84
N LYS A 169 -15.01 10.76 -15.26
CA LYS A 169 -15.19 11.09 -13.84
C LYS A 169 -14.38 12.31 -13.39
N ILE A 170 -14.05 13.21 -14.31
CA ILE A 170 -13.34 14.47 -14.01
C ILE A 170 -14.38 15.57 -13.94
N SER A 171 -14.65 16.07 -12.73
CA SER A 171 -15.71 17.06 -12.48
C SER A 171 -15.15 18.38 -11.94
N THR A 172 -14.07 18.31 -11.17
CA THR A 172 -13.43 19.45 -10.49
C THR A 172 -12.03 19.74 -11.03
N VAL A 173 -11.48 20.91 -10.70
CA VAL A 173 -10.08 21.24 -11.01
C VAL A 173 -9.13 20.25 -10.32
N GLU A 174 -9.43 19.82 -9.09
CA GLU A 174 -8.67 18.77 -8.41
C GLU A 174 -8.60 17.48 -9.23
N ASP A 175 -9.76 16.98 -9.68
CA ASP A 175 -9.83 15.76 -10.49
C ASP A 175 -8.99 15.88 -11.76
N LEU A 176 -8.99 17.08 -12.38
CA LEU A 176 -8.21 17.35 -13.58
C LEU A 176 -6.71 17.34 -13.27
N LEU A 177 -6.26 17.98 -12.19
CA LEU A 177 -4.84 18.00 -11.81
C LEU A 177 -4.33 16.61 -11.40
N TYR A 178 -5.16 15.75 -10.82
CA TYR A 178 -4.80 14.35 -10.55
C TYR A 178 -5.05 13.41 -11.74
N PHE A 179 -5.50 13.92 -12.89
CA PHE A 179 -5.56 13.15 -14.13
C PHE A 179 -4.18 13.06 -14.77
N LEU A 180 -3.31 12.25 -14.17
CA LEU A 180 -1.91 12.13 -14.54
C LEU A 180 -1.70 11.57 -15.96
N PRO A 181 -0.59 11.93 -16.64
CA PRO A 181 -0.24 11.35 -17.93
C PRO A 181 -0.03 9.84 -17.84
N ARG A 182 -0.45 9.10 -18.89
CA ARG A 182 -0.21 7.67 -19.03
C ARG A 182 1.23 7.38 -19.48
N THR A 183 1.77 8.24 -20.33
CA THR A 183 3.12 8.17 -20.86
C THR A 183 3.55 9.56 -21.36
N TYR A 184 4.74 9.66 -21.91
CA TYR A 184 5.34 10.89 -22.41
C TYR A 184 5.93 10.66 -23.79
N GLU A 185 5.94 11.69 -24.63
CA GLU A 185 6.62 11.69 -25.92
C GLU A 185 7.70 12.77 -25.92
N ASP A 186 8.90 12.41 -26.37
CA ASP A 186 9.96 13.38 -26.58
C ASP A 186 9.78 14.07 -27.94
N ARG A 187 9.37 15.34 -27.90
CA ARG A 187 9.22 16.19 -29.10
C ARG A 187 10.23 17.34 -29.09
N ARG A 188 11.33 17.23 -28.33
CA ARG A 188 12.42 18.22 -28.31
C ARG A 188 13.18 18.24 -29.63
N GLU A 189 13.45 17.05 -30.18
CA GLU A 189 14.23 16.92 -31.41
C GLU A 189 13.38 17.16 -32.66
N ILE A 190 13.66 18.27 -33.35
CA ILE A 190 13.09 18.55 -34.67
C ILE A 190 14.07 18.02 -35.72
N ARG A 191 13.64 17.00 -36.46
CA ARG A 191 14.44 16.37 -37.52
C ARG A 191 14.26 17.10 -38.85
N ARG A 192 15.31 17.12 -39.67
CA ARG A 192 15.21 17.52 -41.08
C ARG A 192 14.47 16.41 -41.85
N ILE A 193 13.63 16.78 -42.81
CA ILE A 193 12.80 15.85 -43.60
C ILE A 193 13.64 14.71 -44.23
N ASN A 194 14.83 15.03 -44.75
CA ASN A 194 15.72 14.04 -45.36
C ASN A 194 16.33 13.04 -44.35
N LYS A 195 16.41 13.39 -43.06
CA LYS A 195 16.98 12.57 -41.98
C LYS A 195 15.93 11.78 -41.18
N LEU A 196 14.69 11.71 -41.66
CA LEU A 196 13.65 10.90 -41.03
C LEU A 196 14.00 9.40 -41.07
N GLU A 197 13.63 8.66 -40.05
CA GLU A 197 13.86 7.23 -39.88
C GLU A 197 12.52 6.50 -39.86
N THR A 198 12.36 5.48 -40.70
CA THR A 198 11.11 4.70 -40.76
C THR A 198 10.91 3.88 -39.50
N GLY A 199 9.66 3.75 -39.06
CA GLY A 199 9.28 3.00 -37.86
C GLY A 199 9.40 3.78 -36.56
N ARG A 200 9.74 5.08 -36.60
CA ARG A 200 9.81 5.96 -35.43
C ARG A 200 8.78 7.08 -35.51
N ILE A 201 8.33 7.56 -34.35
CA ILE A 201 7.57 8.82 -34.24
C ILE A 201 8.60 9.95 -34.24
N GLN A 202 8.48 10.88 -35.19
CA GLN A 202 9.42 11.99 -35.31
C GLN A 202 8.71 13.31 -35.63
N THR A 203 9.32 14.41 -35.19
CA THR A 203 8.82 15.76 -35.38
C THR A 203 9.59 16.47 -36.49
N ILE A 204 8.87 17.16 -37.39
CA ILE A 204 9.44 17.99 -38.47
C ILE A 204 8.75 19.35 -38.54
N ILE A 205 9.47 20.34 -39.05
CA ILE A 205 8.90 21.60 -39.54
C ILE A 205 8.90 21.53 -41.06
N ALA A 206 7.75 21.78 -41.69
CA ALA A 206 7.62 21.76 -43.14
C ALA A 206 6.73 22.90 -43.65
N VAL A 207 6.96 23.29 -44.91
CA VAL A 207 6.08 24.18 -45.67
C VAL A 207 5.20 23.31 -46.56
N VAL A 208 3.89 23.56 -46.53
CA VAL A 208 2.94 22.85 -47.39
C VAL A 208 3.19 23.26 -48.85
N VAL A 209 3.60 22.30 -49.68
CA VAL A 209 3.80 22.52 -51.13
C VAL A 209 2.54 22.18 -51.93
N LEU A 210 1.80 21.15 -51.50
CA LEU A 210 0.63 20.60 -52.17
C LEU A 210 -0.38 20.10 -51.14
N SER A 211 -1.66 20.34 -51.40
CA SER A 211 -2.77 19.88 -50.57
C SER A 211 -3.87 19.38 -51.50
N GLU A 212 -4.01 18.06 -51.60
CA GLU A 212 -4.94 17.39 -52.51
C GLU A 212 -5.85 16.44 -51.73
N PHE A 213 -7.09 16.32 -52.19
CA PHE A 213 -8.00 15.29 -51.72
C PHE A 213 -8.19 14.23 -52.82
N ARG A 214 -7.79 12.99 -52.53
CA ARG A 214 -7.94 11.86 -53.47
C ARG A 214 -9.11 10.97 -53.06
N TYR A 215 -10.07 10.80 -53.98
CA TYR A 215 -11.23 9.93 -53.77
C TYR A 215 -10.88 8.47 -54.10
N TYR A 216 -11.17 7.57 -53.17
CA TYR A 216 -11.23 6.13 -53.42
C TYR A 216 -12.67 5.65 -53.14
N GLY A 217 -13.61 5.88 -54.06
CA GLY A 217 -15.01 5.40 -53.95
C GLY A 217 -16.13 6.45 -54.10
N ARG A 218 -17.37 6.10 -53.68
CA ARG A 218 -18.60 6.93 -53.87
C ARG A 218 -18.55 8.24 -53.07
N LYS A 219 -18.91 9.33 -53.75
CA LYS A 219 -18.89 10.74 -53.30
C LYS A 219 -19.47 10.94 -51.89
N GLY A 220 -18.63 11.35 -50.94
CA GLY A 220 -19.06 11.80 -49.62
C GLY A 220 -17.98 12.54 -48.83
N ARG A 221 -18.35 13.74 -48.36
CA ARG A 221 -17.70 14.70 -47.44
C ARG A 221 -16.42 15.43 -47.90
N THR A 222 -16.52 16.75 -47.85
CA THR A 222 -15.50 17.79 -48.01
C THR A 222 -14.36 17.61 -47.01
N SER A 223 -13.12 17.68 -47.50
CA SER A 223 -11.91 17.60 -46.67
C SER A 223 -11.67 18.90 -45.93
N TYR A 224 -12.02 18.95 -44.64
CA TYR A 224 -11.72 20.10 -43.76
C TYR A 224 -10.23 20.50 -43.79
N LEU A 225 -9.33 19.52 -44.02
CA LEU A 225 -7.89 19.72 -44.02
C LEU A 225 -7.36 20.49 -45.25
N THR A 226 -8.04 20.46 -46.40
CA THR A 226 -7.59 21.24 -47.58
C THR A 226 -7.81 22.74 -47.40
N GLY A 227 -8.78 23.14 -46.56
CA GLY A 227 -8.97 24.55 -46.18
C GLY A 227 -7.89 25.06 -45.22
N ILE A 228 -7.32 24.17 -44.41
CA ILE A 228 -6.28 24.47 -43.41
C ILE A 228 -4.89 24.49 -44.06
N PHE A 229 -4.54 23.44 -44.80
CA PHE A 229 -3.23 23.31 -45.44
C PHE A 229 -3.23 23.98 -46.80
N LYS A 230 -3.10 25.31 -46.82
CA LYS A 230 -2.86 26.06 -48.06
C LYS A 230 -1.38 26.01 -48.43
N LYS A 231 -1.08 26.11 -49.73
CA LYS A 231 0.30 26.20 -50.22
C LYS A 231 1.02 27.38 -49.56
N GLY A 232 2.22 27.14 -49.03
CA GLY A 232 3.03 28.14 -48.33
C GLY A 232 2.89 28.15 -46.80
N VAL A 233 1.88 27.47 -46.24
CA VAL A 233 1.71 27.40 -44.78
C VAL A 233 2.85 26.61 -44.14
N ARG A 234 3.49 27.19 -43.11
CA ARG A 234 4.47 26.52 -42.26
C ARG A 234 3.74 25.78 -41.14
N ALA A 235 4.07 24.52 -40.94
CA ALA A 235 3.50 23.72 -39.87
C ALA A 235 4.51 22.74 -39.28
N ILE A 236 4.34 22.44 -38.00
CA ILE A 236 4.98 21.33 -37.33
C ILE A 236 4.13 20.08 -37.56
N PHE A 237 4.78 18.97 -37.91
CA PHE A 237 4.14 17.66 -38.00
C PHE A 237 4.86 16.68 -37.07
N THR A 238 4.11 15.88 -36.33
CA THR A 238 4.64 14.77 -35.54
C THR A 238 3.81 13.53 -35.76
N GLY A 239 4.46 12.43 -36.08
CA GLY A 239 3.77 11.17 -36.29
C GLY A 239 4.71 10.04 -36.67
N PRO A 240 4.18 8.82 -36.78
CA PRO A 240 4.94 7.67 -37.23
C PRO A 240 5.36 7.84 -38.68
N VAL A 241 6.65 7.64 -38.94
CA VAL A 241 7.20 7.66 -40.30
C VAL A 241 7.10 6.26 -40.90
N THR A 242 6.25 6.10 -41.92
CA THR A 242 6.06 4.85 -42.65
C THR A 242 6.71 4.92 -44.04
N PRO A 243 7.28 3.81 -44.54
CA PRO A 243 7.70 3.73 -45.94
C PRO A 243 6.48 3.67 -46.86
N ASN A 244 6.56 4.32 -48.02
CA ASN A 244 5.62 4.25 -49.12
C ASN A 244 6.41 4.15 -50.44
N TYR A 245 5.75 3.74 -51.52
CA TYR A 245 6.34 3.57 -52.85
C TYR A 245 7.07 4.83 -53.37
N ALA A 246 6.58 6.02 -53.00
CA ALA A 246 7.14 7.31 -53.39
C ALA A 246 8.11 7.94 -52.35
N GLY A 247 8.41 7.23 -51.25
CA GLY A 247 9.29 7.74 -50.18
C GLY A 247 8.67 7.60 -48.79
N LYS A 248 9.06 8.47 -47.86
CA LYS A 248 8.60 8.45 -46.46
C LYS A 248 7.27 9.20 -46.33
N THR A 249 6.32 8.63 -45.60
CA THR A 249 5.00 9.23 -45.33
C THR A 249 4.72 9.27 -43.83
N MET A 250 3.93 10.25 -43.40
CA MET A 250 3.29 10.24 -42.09
C MET A 250 1.78 10.11 -42.29
N ILE A 251 1.18 9.07 -41.72
CA ILE A 251 -0.27 8.83 -41.80
C ILE A 251 -0.89 9.39 -40.52
N HIS A 252 -1.86 10.30 -40.67
CA HIS A 252 -2.51 11.01 -39.55
C HIS A 252 -1.53 11.68 -38.56
N PRO A 253 -0.55 12.49 -38.99
CA PRO A 253 0.31 13.21 -38.06
C PRO A 253 -0.48 14.22 -37.24
N GLU A 254 -0.08 14.40 -35.98
CA GLU A 254 -0.44 15.60 -35.23
C GLU A 254 0.23 16.81 -35.88
N TYR A 255 -0.47 17.94 -35.92
CA TYR A 255 0.05 19.15 -36.53
C TYR A 255 -0.28 20.41 -35.74
N GLU A 256 0.57 21.42 -35.93
CA GLU A 256 0.38 22.78 -35.43
C GLU A 256 0.89 23.76 -36.49
N ILE A 257 0.03 24.70 -36.86
CA ILE A 257 0.37 25.75 -37.81
C ILE A 257 1.21 26.78 -37.08
N LEU A 258 2.33 27.18 -37.69
CA LEU A 258 3.19 28.22 -37.17
C LEU A 258 2.74 29.55 -37.78
N GLU A 259 2.18 30.43 -36.96
CA GLU A 259 1.92 31.82 -37.30
C GLU A 259 3.20 32.66 -37.06
N GLU A 260 3.37 33.78 -37.77
CA GLU A 260 4.63 34.53 -37.83
C GLU A 260 5.06 35.15 -36.48
N ASP A 261 4.15 35.26 -35.51
CA ASP A 261 4.38 35.85 -34.18
C ASP A 261 4.28 34.85 -33.00
N ASP A 262 4.06 33.55 -33.26
CA ASP A 262 3.64 32.57 -32.24
C ASP A 262 4.75 31.59 -31.80
N ASP A 263 6.02 32.02 -31.91
CA ASP A 263 7.19 31.22 -31.52
C ASP A 263 7.28 30.91 -30.01
N GLU A 264 6.50 31.61 -29.17
CA GLU A 264 6.53 31.49 -27.71
C GLU A 264 5.60 30.40 -27.14
N ASN A 265 4.51 30.02 -27.83
CA ASN A 265 3.48 29.10 -27.29
C ASN A 265 3.53 27.66 -27.86
N LEU A 266 4.73 27.07 -27.89
CA LEU A 266 4.94 25.68 -28.33
C LEU A 266 4.62 24.67 -27.22
N LEU A 267 3.39 24.69 -26.71
CA LEU A 267 2.94 23.79 -25.65
C LEU A 267 2.96 22.30 -26.06
N ASN A 268 2.92 22.03 -27.37
CA ASN A 268 2.86 20.68 -27.93
C ASN A 268 4.18 20.22 -28.57
N PHE A 269 5.21 21.07 -28.64
CA PHE A 269 6.45 20.81 -29.39
C PHE A 269 7.68 21.43 -28.70
N LYS A 270 8.88 21.03 -29.12
CA LYS A 270 10.16 21.43 -28.51
C LYS A 270 10.27 21.11 -27.01
N ARG A 271 9.52 20.11 -26.53
CA ARG A 271 9.52 19.67 -25.13
C ARG A 271 9.12 18.21 -25.02
N ILE A 272 9.29 17.66 -23.83
CA ILE A 272 8.64 16.40 -23.44
C ILE A 272 7.16 16.72 -23.25
N VAL A 273 6.29 16.04 -23.99
CA VAL A 273 4.84 16.25 -23.89
C VAL A 273 4.16 15.09 -23.17
N PRO A 274 3.22 15.37 -22.25
CA PRO A 274 2.43 14.33 -21.62
C PRO A 274 1.42 13.72 -22.61
N VAL A 275 1.13 12.44 -22.43
CA VAL A 275 0.09 11.71 -23.17
C VAL A 275 -0.95 11.21 -22.18
N TYR A 276 -2.17 11.71 -22.29
CA TYR A 276 -3.29 11.39 -21.41
C TYR A 276 -4.17 10.28 -21.99
N SER A 277 -5.00 9.65 -21.15
CA SER A 277 -5.98 8.68 -21.64
C SER A 277 -7.10 9.39 -22.41
N GLU A 278 -7.28 9.04 -23.69
CA GLU A 278 -8.28 9.71 -24.54
C GLU A 278 -9.72 9.24 -24.27
N THR A 279 -10.66 10.11 -24.61
CA THR A 279 -12.10 9.82 -24.77
C THR A 279 -12.54 10.40 -26.09
N GLU A 280 -13.65 9.90 -26.64
CA GLU A 280 -14.25 10.45 -27.85
C GLU A 280 -14.42 11.99 -27.75
N GLY A 281 -13.69 12.71 -28.59
CA GLY A 281 -13.70 14.16 -28.66
C GLY A 281 -12.88 14.91 -27.59
N LEU A 282 -12.04 14.23 -26.81
CA LEU A 282 -10.97 14.83 -26.00
C LEU A 282 -9.61 14.39 -26.57
N HIS A 283 -9.08 15.19 -27.50
CA HIS A 283 -7.79 14.95 -28.13
C HIS A 283 -6.63 15.50 -27.28
N GLN A 284 -5.43 14.92 -27.40
CA GLN A 284 -4.24 15.32 -26.61
C GLN A 284 -4.01 16.83 -26.56
N LYS A 285 -4.01 17.51 -27.72
CA LYS A 285 -3.78 18.96 -27.83
C LYS A 285 -4.73 19.76 -26.94
N TYR A 286 -6.00 19.36 -26.90
CA TYR A 286 -7.02 20.04 -26.08
C TYR A 286 -6.79 19.77 -24.59
N ILE A 287 -6.55 18.51 -24.20
CA ILE A 287 -6.28 18.16 -22.79
C ILE A 287 -5.05 18.90 -22.28
N ARG A 288 -3.95 18.93 -23.04
CA ARG A 288 -2.72 19.64 -22.66
C ARG A 288 -2.98 21.13 -22.46
N LYS A 289 -3.73 21.78 -23.35
CA LYS A 289 -4.08 23.21 -23.24
C LYS A 289 -4.87 23.50 -21.96
N VAL A 290 -5.90 22.70 -21.68
CA VAL A 290 -6.73 22.85 -20.49
C VAL A 290 -5.92 22.57 -19.22
N MET A 291 -5.13 21.50 -19.21
CA MET A 291 -4.26 21.12 -18.09
C MET A 291 -3.25 22.23 -17.77
N TYR A 292 -2.60 22.80 -18.78
CA TYR A 292 -1.66 23.89 -18.57
C TYR A 292 -2.32 25.13 -17.97
N GLY A 293 -3.51 25.51 -18.48
CA GLY A 293 -4.29 26.60 -17.89
C GLY A 293 -4.73 26.31 -16.45
N ALA A 294 -5.05 25.06 -16.14
CA ALA A 294 -5.37 24.63 -14.78
C ALA A 294 -4.15 24.67 -13.86
N LEU A 295 -2.99 24.20 -14.31
CA LEU A 295 -1.75 24.24 -13.55
C LEU A 295 -1.32 25.68 -13.26
N ASP A 296 -1.31 26.57 -14.27
CA ASP A 296 -0.93 27.97 -14.10
C ASP A 296 -1.78 28.69 -13.03
N GLN A 297 -3.08 28.44 -13.04
CA GLN A 297 -4.03 29.11 -12.14
C GLN A 297 -4.12 28.45 -10.77
N TYR A 298 -4.10 27.11 -10.70
CA TYR A 298 -4.52 26.37 -9.52
C TYR A 298 -3.43 25.52 -8.86
N SER A 299 -2.30 25.24 -9.52
CA SER A 299 -1.25 24.37 -8.95
C SER A 299 -0.81 24.84 -7.56
N ARG A 300 -0.73 26.15 -7.32
CA ARG A 300 -0.33 26.75 -6.03
C ARG A 300 -1.23 26.37 -4.84
N TYR A 301 -2.48 25.99 -5.12
CA TYR A 301 -3.42 25.54 -4.09
C TYR A 301 -3.28 24.04 -3.80
N ILE A 302 -2.44 23.31 -4.55
CA ILE A 302 -2.15 21.93 -4.20
C ILE A 302 -1.32 21.94 -2.92
N ALA A 303 -1.90 21.40 -1.85
CA ALA A 303 -1.27 21.36 -0.55
C ALA A 303 -1.22 19.92 -0.05
N SER A 304 -0.01 19.48 0.32
CA SER A 304 0.17 18.19 0.99
C SER A 304 0.00 18.36 2.50
N PRO A 305 -0.81 17.52 3.17
CA PRO A 305 -0.92 17.50 4.63
C PRO A 305 0.32 16.91 5.31
N ILE A 306 1.29 16.36 4.57
CA ILE A 306 2.49 15.75 5.13
C ILE A 306 3.38 16.82 5.77
N PRO A 307 3.78 16.67 7.05
CA PRO A 307 4.67 17.61 7.72
C PRO A 307 5.99 17.85 6.96
N ALA A 308 6.43 19.12 6.91
CA ALA A 308 7.65 19.51 6.21
C ALA A 308 8.92 18.83 6.76
N GLU A 309 8.92 18.41 8.03
CA GLU A 309 10.02 17.63 8.61
C GLU A 309 10.15 16.24 7.95
N ILE A 310 9.03 15.57 7.66
CA ILE A 310 9.03 14.27 6.98
C ILE A 310 9.52 14.46 5.54
N CYS A 311 9.03 15.49 4.85
CA CYS A 311 9.46 15.82 3.49
C CYS A 311 10.98 16.05 3.42
N ARG A 312 11.54 16.86 4.33
CA ARG A 312 13.00 17.10 4.40
C ARG A 312 13.79 15.83 4.72
N LYS A 313 13.32 15.02 5.69
CA LYS A 313 14.00 13.76 6.08
C LYS A 313 14.06 12.76 4.94
N ARG A 314 13.05 12.75 4.06
CA ARG A 314 12.91 11.81 2.95
C ARG A 314 13.34 12.38 1.59
N ASN A 315 13.86 13.62 1.58
CA ASN A 315 14.23 14.38 0.39
C ASN A 315 13.11 14.41 -0.66
N LEU A 316 11.89 14.75 -0.23
CA LEU A 316 10.72 14.81 -1.12
C LEU A 316 10.58 16.20 -1.72
N LEU A 317 10.37 16.23 -3.05
CA LEU A 317 10.07 17.45 -3.81
C LEU A 317 8.85 18.18 -3.25
N ASN A 318 8.77 19.50 -3.46
CA ASN A 318 7.55 20.24 -3.17
C ASN A 318 6.38 19.67 -4.00
N ILE A 319 5.20 19.51 -3.41
CA ILE A 319 4.04 18.94 -4.11
C ILE A 319 3.61 19.78 -5.32
N HIS A 320 3.74 21.11 -5.23
CA HIS A 320 3.46 22.04 -6.33
C HIS A 320 4.40 21.80 -7.51
N GLU A 321 5.71 21.72 -7.24
CA GLU A 321 6.73 21.44 -8.24
C GLU A 321 6.55 20.05 -8.84
N ALA A 322 6.25 19.05 -8.01
CA ALA A 322 5.96 17.70 -8.46
C ALA A 322 4.78 17.66 -9.43
N MET A 323 3.71 18.42 -9.15
CA MET A 323 2.56 18.48 -10.05
C MET A 323 2.89 19.19 -11.37
N LEU A 324 3.65 20.29 -11.33
CA LEU A 324 4.08 20.96 -12.56
C LEU A 324 4.94 20.03 -13.43
N THR A 325 5.96 19.41 -12.81
CA THR A 325 6.94 18.56 -13.51
C THR A 325 6.33 17.25 -14.00
N VAL A 326 5.39 16.64 -13.27
CA VAL A 326 4.73 15.41 -13.76
C VAL A 326 3.88 15.69 -15.00
N HIS A 327 3.22 16.84 -15.11
CA HIS A 327 2.45 17.14 -16.32
C HIS A 327 3.31 17.70 -17.44
N PHE A 328 4.26 18.58 -17.13
CA PHE A 328 5.12 19.24 -18.10
C PHE A 328 6.57 19.18 -17.62
N PRO A 329 7.28 18.08 -17.91
CA PRO A 329 8.69 17.96 -17.54
C PRO A 329 9.54 19.08 -18.13
N GLY A 330 10.59 19.47 -17.40
CA GLY A 330 11.56 20.46 -17.85
C GLY A 330 12.31 20.02 -19.10
N HIS A 331 12.90 20.98 -19.82
CA HIS A 331 13.64 20.69 -21.05
C HIS A 331 14.86 19.78 -20.83
N ASP A 332 15.52 19.91 -19.68
CA ASP A 332 16.78 19.20 -19.36
C ASP A 332 16.56 17.85 -18.64
N GLU A 333 15.30 17.46 -18.45
CA GLU A 333 14.93 16.20 -17.81
C GLU A 333 15.16 15.00 -18.74
N GLN A 334 15.50 13.85 -18.14
CA GLN A 334 15.52 12.57 -18.83
C GLN A 334 14.10 12.04 -18.95
N ILE A 335 13.73 11.42 -20.08
CA ILE A 335 12.35 10.98 -20.33
C ILE A 335 12.06 9.61 -19.71
N GLU A 336 13.08 8.75 -19.61
CA GLU A 336 12.96 7.36 -19.16
C GLU A 336 12.34 7.25 -17.77
N PRO A 337 12.74 8.05 -16.74
CA PRO A 337 12.10 8.02 -15.43
C PRO A 337 10.62 8.42 -15.46
N PHE A 338 10.18 9.22 -16.42
CA PHE A 338 8.77 9.61 -16.55
C PHE A 338 7.96 8.48 -17.19
N ILE A 339 8.50 7.79 -18.19
CA ILE A 339 7.86 6.62 -18.82
C ILE A 339 7.66 5.49 -17.80
N ASP A 340 8.66 5.24 -16.96
CA ASP A 340 8.61 4.19 -15.93
C ASP A 340 7.84 4.59 -14.66
N ALA A 341 7.31 5.82 -14.59
CA ALA A 341 6.71 6.41 -13.39
C ALA A 341 7.63 6.41 -12.16
N ARG A 342 8.93 6.65 -12.37
CA ARG A 342 10.01 6.66 -11.37
C ARG A 342 10.70 8.01 -11.18
N SER A 343 10.28 9.06 -11.89
CA SER A 343 10.82 10.41 -11.67
C SER A 343 10.55 10.90 -10.24
N GLU A 344 11.30 11.89 -9.77
CA GLU A 344 11.11 12.44 -8.41
C GLU A 344 9.72 13.07 -8.21
N SER A 345 9.09 13.57 -9.27
CA SER A 345 7.69 14.02 -9.24
C SER A 345 6.71 12.86 -9.00
N HIS A 346 6.86 11.73 -9.71
CA HIS A 346 6.07 10.53 -9.46
C HIS A 346 6.32 10.00 -8.05
N ARG A 347 7.58 9.91 -7.62
CA ARG A 347 7.96 9.48 -6.27
C ARG A 347 7.27 10.34 -5.21
N ARG A 348 7.18 11.65 -5.40
CA ARG A 348 6.48 12.55 -4.48
C ARG A 348 4.99 12.21 -4.38
N LEU A 349 4.31 12.07 -5.51
CA LEU A 349 2.86 11.78 -5.55
C LEU A 349 2.53 10.40 -4.98
N ILE A 350 3.32 9.39 -5.36
CA ILE A 350 3.23 8.03 -4.82
C ILE A 350 3.45 8.05 -3.31
N TYR A 351 4.47 8.76 -2.83
CA TYR A 351 4.71 8.86 -1.39
C TYR A 351 3.53 9.50 -0.65
N ASP A 352 2.93 10.55 -1.22
CA ASP A 352 1.80 11.25 -0.63
C ASP A 352 0.62 10.29 -0.41
N GLU A 353 0.25 9.52 -1.44
CA GLU A 353 -0.82 8.52 -1.38
C GLU A 353 -0.51 7.40 -0.38
N PHE A 354 0.68 6.80 -0.47
CA PHE A 354 1.08 5.71 0.42
C PHE A 354 1.22 6.17 1.87
N PHE A 355 1.59 7.43 2.12
CA PHE A 355 1.69 7.96 3.47
C PHE A 355 0.34 7.96 4.17
N PHE A 356 -0.72 8.46 3.53
CA PHE A 356 -2.06 8.46 4.13
C PHE A 356 -2.62 7.06 4.31
N PHE A 357 -2.38 6.18 3.35
CA PHE A 357 -2.72 4.78 3.49
C PHE A 357 -2.05 4.15 4.72
N GLN A 358 -0.73 4.30 4.86
CA GLN A 358 0.02 3.77 6.01
C GLN A 358 -0.34 4.46 7.32
N LEU A 359 -0.66 5.77 7.29
CA LEU A 359 -1.13 6.50 8.46
C LEU A 359 -2.48 5.96 8.94
N GLY A 360 -3.42 5.70 8.03
CA GLY A 360 -4.70 5.07 8.36
C GLY A 360 -4.50 3.71 9.02
N MET A 361 -3.59 2.88 8.49
CA MET A 361 -3.23 1.59 9.08
C MET A 361 -2.56 1.74 10.45
N ALA A 362 -1.64 2.69 10.61
CA ALA A 362 -0.98 2.95 11.89
C ALA A 362 -1.97 3.45 12.96
N VAL A 363 -2.90 4.34 12.60
CA VAL A 363 -3.96 4.80 13.51
C VAL A 363 -4.84 3.63 13.93
N LYS A 364 -5.20 2.75 13.00
CA LYS A 364 -5.98 1.56 13.32
C LYS A 364 -5.21 0.60 14.25
N LYS A 365 -3.95 0.29 13.94
CA LYS A 365 -3.08 -0.57 14.77
C LYS A 365 -2.75 0.03 16.13
N SER A 366 -2.77 1.36 16.28
CA SER A 366 -2.49 2.04 17.55
C SER A 366 -3.54 1.78 18.65
N GLY A 367 -4.63 1.10 18.31
CA GLY A 367 -5.70 0.81 19.25
C GLY A 367 -6.58 2.04 19.59
N ARG A 368 -6.39 3.16 18.88
CA ARG A 368 -7.24 4.35 19.01
C ARG A 368 -8.59 4.19 18.31
N ILE A 369 -8.65 3.31 17.30
CA ILE A 369 -9.86 2.89 16.60
C ILE A 369 -9.95 1.37 16.74
N LEU A 370 -10.19 0.88 17.96
CA LEU A 370 -10.44 -0.55 18.18
C LEU A 370 -11.89 -0.85 17.88
N ASP A 371 -12.10 -1.70 16.88
CA ASP A 371 -13.38 -2.36 16.70
C ASP A 371 -13.56 -3.29 17.91
N LYS A 372 -14.62 -3.03 18.71
CA LYS A 372 -15.00 -3.92 19.81
C LYS A 372 -15.23 -5.33 19.23
N GLY A 373 -14.53 -6.31 19.79
CA GLY A 373 -14.66 -7.72 19.42
C GLY A 373 -15.19 -8.57 20.55
N ILE A 374 -15.21 -9.87 20.31
CA ILE A 374 -15.58 -10.89 21.31
C ILE A 374 -14.27 -11.52 21.78
N SER A 375 -14.05 -11.58 23.09
CA SER A 375 -12.91 -12.30 23.67
C SER A 375 -13.30 -13.77 23.90
N PHE A 376 -12.47 -14.68 23.43
CA PHE A 376 -12.66 -16.12 23.53
C PHE A 376 -11.67 -16.77 24.50
N ARG A 377 -12.14 -17.74 25.27
CA ARG A 377 -11.28 -18.61 26.08
C ARG A 377 -10.70 -19.70 25.17
N VAL A 378 -9.38 -19.83 25.15
CA VAL A 378 -8.69 -20.81 24.27
C VAL A 378 -8.35 -22.13 24.97
N GLU A 379 -8.44 -22.19 26.30
CA GLU A 379 -8.15 -23.40 27.10
C GLU A 379 -9.35 -24.36 27.07
N GLY A 380 -9.57 -24.93 25.89
CA GLY A 380 -10.70 -25.77 25.57
C GLY A 380 -10.35 -27.26 25.47
N ARG A 381 -11.32 -28.12 25.79
CA ARG A 381 -11.19 -29.58 25.67
C ARG A 381 -11.55 -30.09 24.27
N LEU A 382 -12.30 -29.32 23.47
CA LEU A 382 -12.72 -29.75 22.14
C LEU A 382 -11.57 -29.76 21.14
N LEU A 383 -10.63 -28.81 21.26
CA LEU A 383 -9.42 -28.80 20.44
C LEU A 383 -8.53 -30.02 20.67
N ASP A 384 -8.33 -30.41 21.92
CA ASP A 384 -7.53 -31.60 22.26
C ASP A 384 -8.17 -32.87 21.69
N ARG A 385 -9.50 -32.99 21.79
CA ARG A 385 -10.24 -34.11 21.17
C ARG A 385 -10.13 -34.10 19.65
N PHE A 386 -10.19 -32.92 19.03
CA PHE A 386 -9.99 -32.78 17.60
C PHE A 386 -8.59 -33.24 17.20
N TYR A 387 -7.55 -32.78 17.86
CA TYR A 387 -6.17 -33.21 17.57
C TYR A 387 -5.97 -34.71 17.77
N ALA A 388 -6.58 -35.30 18.81
CA ALA A 388 -6.53 -36.73 19.05
C ALA A 388 -7.27 -37.56 17.97
N SER A 389 -8.25 -36.97 17.28
CA SER A 389 -9.00 -37.62 16.21
C SER A 389 -8.30 -37.61 14.84
N LEU A 390 -7.27 -36.79 14.66
CA LEU A 390 -6.58 -36.64 13.39
C LEU A 390 -5.68 -37.85 13.09
N PRO A 391 -5.69 -38.39 11.87
CA PRO A 391 -4.81 -39.51 11.48
C PRO A 391 -3.37 -39.08 11.19
N PHE A 392 -3.00 -37.83 11.48
CA PHE A 392 -1.70 -37.24 11.19
C PHE A 392 -1.34 -36.15 12.23
N SER A 393 -0.06 -35.83 12.32
CA SER A 393 0.44 -34.72 13.15
C SER A 393 0.44 -33.39 12.38
N LEU A 394 0.24 -32.30 13.12
CA LEU A 394 0.34 -30.94 12.56
C LEU A 394 1.80 -30.58 12.28
N THR A 395 2.03 -29.78 11.24
CA THR A 395 3.35 -29.19 10.97
C THR A 395 3.68 -28.07 11.97
N ALA A 396 4.96 -27.71 12.11
CA ALA A 396 5.37 -26.63 13.00
C ALA A 396 4.77 -25.28 12.53
N ALA A 397 4.68 -25.07 11.21
CA ALA A 397 4.00 -23.91 10.64
C ALA A 397 2.50 -23.87 11.00
N GLN A 398 1.80 -25.01 10.94
CA GLN A 398 0.38 -25.08 11.32
C GLN A 398 0.20 -24.78 12.83
N GLN A 399 1.01 -25.37 13.69
CA GLN A 399 0.97 -25.13 15.14
C GLN A 399 1.24 -23.67 15.48
N ARG A 400 2.27 -23.06 14.88
CA ARG A 400 2.60 -21.64 15.05
C ARG A 400 1.43 -20.75 14.65
N VAL A 401 0.86 -20.97 13.47
CA VAL A 401 -0.24 -20.15 12.94
C VAL A 401 -1.52 -20.31 13.77
N ILE A 402 -1.83 -21.52 14.25
CA ILE A 402 -2.95 -21.75 15.17
C ILE A 402 -2.73 -20.95 16.46
N GLY A 403 -1.51 -20.97 17.02
CA GLY A 403 -1.17 -20.18 18.21
C GLY A 403 -1.30 -18.67 17.98
N GLU A 404 -0.92 -18.17 16.80
CA GLU A 404 -1.13 -16.76 16.40
C GLU A 404 -2.62 -16.40 16.37
N ILE A 405 -3.46 -17.25 15.76
CA ILE A 405 -4.91 -17.04 15.68
C ILE A 405 -5.55 -17.10 17.08
N GLN A 406 -5.20 -18.11 17.88
CA GLN A 406 -5.72 -18.25 19.24
C GLN A 406 -5.37 -17.06 20.12
N LYS A 407 -4.15 -16.53 19.99
CA LYS A 407 -3.73 -15.34 20.72
C LYS A 407 -4.59 -14.13 20.35
N ASP A 408 -4.91 -13.96 19.07
CA ASP A 408 -5.78 -12.85 18.63
C ASP A 408 -7.22 -13.02 19.12
N LEU A 409 -7.78 -14.24 19.07
CA LEU A 409 -9.12 -14.55 19.56
C LEU A 409 -9.29 -14.27 21.07
N GLN A 410 -8.21 -14.23 21.86
CA GLN A 410 -8.28 -13.87 23.28
C GLN A 410 -8.50 -12.38 23.51
N TYR A 411 -8.08 -11.52 22.59
CA TYR A 411 -8.16 -10.07 22.79
C TYR A 411 -9.60 -9.56 22.65
N PRO A 412 -9.99 -8.48 23.37
CA PRO A 412 -11.33 -7.90 23.29
C PRO A 412 -11.59 -7.10 22.00
N THR A 413 -10.74 -7.27 20.99
CA THR A 413 -10.71 -6.50 19.74
C THR A 413 -10.92 -7.46 18.59
N SER A 414 -11.71 -7.07 17.58
CA SER A 414 -12.02 -7.98 16.49
C SER A 414 -10.76 -8.40 15.71
N MET A 415 -10.50 -9.71 15.63
CA MET A 415 -9.41 -10.27 14.83
C MET A 415 -9.71 -10.06 13.33
N ASN A 416 -8.70 -9.57 12.61
CA ASN A 416 -8.73 -9.46 11.15
C ASN A 416 -7.43 -10.09 10.62
N ARG A 417 -7.48 -11.33 10.16
CA ARG A 417 -6.27 -12.08 9.79
C ARG A 417 -6.37 -12.71 8.41
N LEU A 418 -5.28 -12.64 7.65
CA LEU A 418 -5.06 -13.34 6.38
C LEU A 418 -4.20 -14.57 6.62
N LEU A 419 -4.77 -15.74 6.40
CA LEU A 419 -4.09 -17.03 6.37
C LEU A 419 -3.64 -17.36 4.96
N GLN A 420 -2.34 -17.28 4.73
CA GLN A 420 -1.70 -17.61 3.46
C GLN A 420 -1.01 -18.97 3.54
N GLY A 421 -1.12 -19.76 2.49
CA GLY A 421 -0.34 -20.98 2.34
C GLY A 421 -0.66 -21.69 1.05
N ASP A 422 0.24 -22.53 0.55
CA ASP A 422 0.04 -23.23 -0.72
C ASP A 422 -1.16 -24.19 -0.69
N VAL A 423 -1.65 -24.59 -1.87
CA VAL A 423 -2.71 -25.61 -1.96
C VAL A 423 -2.20 -26.90 -1.31
N GLY A 424 -2.98 -27.43 -0.35
CA GLY A 424 -2.59 -28.62 0.42
C GLY A 424 -1.78 -28.34 1.69
N SER A 425 -1.44 -27.09 2.02
CA SER A 425 -0.71 -26.76 3.26
C SER A 425 -1.52 -26.94 4.56
N GLY A 426 -2.81 -27.28 4.47
CA GLY A 426 -3.68 -27.50 5.63
C GLY A 426 -4.41 -26.24 6.14
N LYS A 427 -4.64 -25.23 5.29
CA LYS A 427 -5.41 -24.02 5.67
C LYS A 427 -6.77 -24.33 6.30
N THR A 428 -7.52 -25.28 5.73
CA THR A 428 -8.83 -25.71 6.26
C THR A 428 -8.74 -26.25 7.68
N LEU A 429 -7.65 -26.94 8.02
CA LEU A 429 -7.42 -27.46 9.37
C LEU A 429 -7.18 -26.33 10.37
N VAL A 430 -6.37 -25.34 9.98
CA VAL A 430 -6.12 -24.14 10.80
C VAL A 430 -7.41 -23.36 11.03
N ALA A 431 -8.24 -23.19 9.98
CA ALA A 431 -9.56 -22.60 10.13
C ALA A 431 -10.49 -23.41 11.04
N MET A 432 -10.48 -24.75 10.93
CA MET A 432 -11.27 -25.62 11.80
C MET A 432 -10.90 -25.44 13.28
N ALA A 433 -9.60 -25.37 13.60
CA ALA A 433 -9.15 -25.12 14.98
C ALA A 433 -9.69 -23.77 15.52
N ALA A 434 -9.70 -22.72 14.69
CA ALA A 434 -10.28 -21.43 15.06
C ALA A 434 -11.80 -21.52 15.28
N MET A 435 -12.52 -22.21 14.39
CA MET A 435 -13.98 -22.41 14.51
C MET A 435 -14.33 -23.21 15.77
N ILE A 436 -13.61 -24.28 16.09
CA ILE A 436 -13.82 -25.07 17.32
C ILE A 436 -13.67 -24.18 18.55
N THR A 437 -12.62 -23.35 18.60
CA THR A 437 -12.38 -22.42 19.73
C THR A 437 -13.58 -21.49 19.95
N VAL A 438 -14.13 -20.94 18.87
CA VAL A 438 -15.30 -20.06 18.93
C VAL A 438 -16.56 -20.81 19.36
N CYS A 439 -16.79 -22.01 18.83
CA CYS A 439 -17.92 -22.87 19.19
C CYS A 439 -17.90 -23.29 20.66
N GLU A 440 -16.71 -23.59 21.20
CA GLU A 440 -16.53 -23.94 22.61
C GLU A 440 -16.90 -22.79 23.56
N ASN A 441 -16.90 -21.55 23.08
CA ASN A 441 -17.33 -20.36 23.80
C ASN A 441 -18.82 -20.00 23.55
N ALA A 442 -19.64 -20.99 23.17
CA ALA A 442 -21.06 -20.84 22.88
C ALA A 442 -21.38 -19.76 21.83
N CYS A 443 -20.51 -19.64 20.83
CA CYS A 443 -20.69 -18.77 19.67
C CYS A 443 -20.75 -19.64 18.40
N GLN A 444 -21.29 -19.11 17.32
CA GLN A 444 -21.38 -19.78 16.03
C GLN A 444 -20.18 -19.38 15.16
N ALA A 445 -19.74 -20.27 14.30
CA ALA A 445 -18.75 -19.99 13.27
C ALA A 445 -19.34 -20.18 11.87
N ALA A 446 -18.94 -19.34 10.93
CA ALA A 446 -19.36 -19.45 9.54
C ALA A 446 -18.16 -19.63 8.60
N LEU A 447 -18.25 -20.54 7.64
CA LEU A 447 -17.28 -20.67 6.55
C LEU A 447 -17.95 -20.36 5.21
N MET A 448 -17.39 -19.38 4.52
CA MET A 448 -17.84 -18.95 3.20
C MET A 448 -16.90 -19.46 2.12
N ALA A 449 -17.44 -20.27 1.22
CA ALA A 449 -16.74 -20.75 0.04
C ALA A 449 -17.17 -19.97 -1.22
N PRO A 450 -16.32 -19.85 -2.25
CA PRO A 450 -16.64 -19.09 -3.45
C PRO A 450 -17.73 -19.73 -4.31
N THR A 451 -17.85 -21.06 -4.28
CA THR A 451 -18.81 -21.83 -5.08
C THR A 451 -19.53 -22.86 -4.22
N GLU A 452 -20.73 -23.27 -4.64
CA GLU A 452 -21.49 -24.31 -3.93
C GLU A 452 -20.76 -25.66 -3.90
N ILE A 453 -19.95 -25.95 -4.92
CA ILE A 453 -19.14 -27.17 -4.99
C ILE A 453 -18.10 -27.16 -3.87
N LEU A 454 -17.38 -26.04 -3.70
CA LEU A 454 -16.41 -25.90 -2.62
C LEU A 454 -17.09 -25.86 -1.24
N ALA A 455 -18.26 -25.23 -1.11
CA ALA A 455 -19.04 -25.27 0.12
C ALA A 455 -19.43 -26.71 0.52
N ARG A 456 -19.87 -27.52 -0.44
CA ARG A 456 -20.18 -28.95 -0.22
C ARG A 456 -18.93 -29.76 0.17
N GLN A 457 -17.78 -29.49 -0.47
CA GLN A 457 -16.52 -30.14 -0.14
C GLN A 457 -16.07 -29.81 1.29
N HIS A 458 -16.17 -28.54 1.69
CA HIS A 458 -15.90 -28.10 3.05
C HIS A 458 -16.87 -28.73 4.04
N TYR A 459 -18.17 -28.82 3.70
CA TYR A 459 -19.18 -29.48 4.53
C TYR A 459 -18.83 -30.93 4.82
N ILE A 460 -18.54 -31.73 3.80
CA ILE A 460 -18.16 -33.14 3.99
C ILE A 460 -16.92 -33.25 4.90
N THR A 461 -15.90 -32.42 4.65
CA THR A 461 -14.64 -32.48 5.40
C THR A 461 -14.81 -32.05 6.85
N LEU A 462 -15.49 -30.92 7.08
CA LEU A 462 -15.67 -30.34 8.41
C LEU A 462 -16.67 -31.13 9.24
N SER A 463 -17.75 -31.66 8.66
CA SER A 463 -18.69 -32.53 9.38
C SER A 463 -17.99 -33.78 9.91
N ALA A 464 -17.14 -34.42 9.10
CA ALA A 464 -16.37 -35.60 9.53
C ALA A 464 -15.45 -35.31 10.74
N TRP A 465 -14.99 -34.06 10.90
CA TRP A 465 -14.17 -33.64 12.04
C TRP A 465 -14.99 -33.10 13.23
N ALA A 466 -16.13 -32.47 12.96
CA ALA A 466 -16.96 -31.79 13.95
C ALA A 466 -17.92 -32.73 14.69
N GLU A 467 -18.51 -33.70 13.99
CA GLU A 467 -19.48 -34.63 14.59
C GLU A 467 -18.88 -35.48 15.72
N PRO A 468 -17.66 -36.06 15.61
CA PRO A 468 -17.05 -36.84 16.69
C PRO A 468 -16.79 -36.05 17.97
N ILE A 469 -16.62 -34.72 17.85
CA ILE A 469 -16.41 -33.82 18.99
C ILE A 469 -17.71 -33.17 19.49
N GLY A 470 -18.85 -33.51 18.88
CA GLY A 470 -20.19 -33.07 19.30
C GLY A 470 -20.63 -31.71 18.75
N LEU A 471 -19.98 -31.20 17.70
CA LEU A 471 -20.37 -29.95 17.04
C LEU A 471 -21.26 -30.23 15.82
N ARG A 472 -22.34 -29.46 15.67
CA ARG A 472 -23.29 -29.58 14.56
C ARG A 472 -22.91 -28.66 13.41
N VAL A 473 -22.75 -29.25 12.23
CA VAL A 473 -22.42 -28.53 11.00
C VAL A 473 -23.64 -28.50 10.08
N VAL A 474 -23.94 -27.34 9.50
CA VAL A 474 -25.03 -27.18 8.52
C VAL A 474 -24.51 -26.58 7.23
N LEU A 475 -25.18 -26.88 6.11
CA LEU A 475 -24.85 -26.35 4.78
C LEU A 475 -26.00 -25.49 4.25
N LEU A 476 -25.72 -24.23 3.89
CA LEU A 476 -26.66 -23.32 3.25
C LEU A 476 -26.18 -22.95 1.83
N THR A 477 -26.85 -23.47 0.80
CA THR A 477 -26.59 -23.14 -0.61
C THR A 477 -27.80 -22.51 -1.29
N GLY A 478 -27.60 -21.88 -2.46
CA GLY A 478 -28.69 -21.30 -3.26
C GLY A 478 -29.53 -22.37 -3.96
N SER A 479 -28.95 -23.54 -4.22
CA SER A 479 -29.63 -24.70 -4.84
C SER A 479 -30.64 -25.45 -3.94
N MET A 480 -30.83 -25.05 -2.68
CA MET A 480 -31.73 -25.74 -1.75
C MET A 480 -33.20 -25.40 -2.00
N THR A 481 -34.10 -26.35 -1.70
CA THR A 481 -35.54 -26.08 -1.70
C THR A 481 -35.92 -25.11 -0.58
N ASN A 482 -37.00 -24.34 -0.75
CA ASN A 482 -37.44 -23.37 0.25
C ASN A 482 -37.72 -24.02 1.62
N ALA A 483 -38.29 -25.23 1.65
CA ALA A 483 -38.55 -25.95 2.89
C ALA A 483 -37.26 -26.30 3.66
N ALA A 484 -36.29 -26.93 2.97
CA ALA A 484 -35.00 -27.28 3.57
C ALA A 484 -34.20 -26.04 3.98
N ARG A 485 -34.25 -24.97 3.17
CA ARG A 485 -33.62 -23.68 3.49
C ARG A 485 -34.20 -23.09 4.78
N ASN A 486 -35.52 -23.06 4.92
CA ASN A 486 -36.18 -22.49 6.10
C ASN A 486 -35.89 -23.27 7.38
N GLU A 487 -35.78 -24.60 7.29
CA GLU A 487 -35.37 -25.45 8.42
C GLU A 487 -33.95 -25.09 8.90
N ILE A 488 -33.00 -24.99 7.98
CA ILE A 488 -31.61 -24.63 8.31
C ILE A 488 -31.54 -23.20 8.87
N LEU A 489 -32.28 -22.26 8.30
CA LEU A 489 -32.35 -20.89 8.84
C LEU A 489 -32.87 -20.88 10.28
N ALA A 490 -33.87 -21.71 10.61
CA ALA A 490 -34.36 -21.86 11.98
C ALA A 490 -33.31 -22.47 12.91
N GLN A 491 -32.52 -23.44 12.45
CA GLN A 491 -31.39 -24.00 13.22
C GLN A 491 -30.30 -22.96 13.48
N ILE A 492 -30.00 -22.09 12.51
CA ILE A 492 -29.02 -21.00 12.64
C ILE A 492 -29.51 -19.96 13.64
N ALA A 493 -30.76 -19.51 13.50
CA ALA A 493 -31.36 -18.48 14.35
C ALA A 493 -31.54 -18.94 15.81
N SER A 494 -31.88 -20.21 16.03
CA SER A 494 -32.02 -20.80 17.37
C SER A 494 -30.68 -21.09 18.06
N GLY A 495 -29.57 -21.10 17.31
CA GLY A 495 -28.24 -21.48 17.77
C GLY A 495 -28.06 -22.98 17.93
N GLN A 496 -28.84 -23.78 17.19
CA GLN A 496 -28.64 -25.22 17.10
C GLN A 496 -27.50 -25.58 16.15
N ALA A 497 -27.23 -24.76 15.13
CA ALA A 497 -26.06 -24.93 14.28
C ALA A 497 -24.83 -24.27 14.90
N ASP A 498 -23.74 -25.02 15.09
CA ASP A 498 -22.47 -24.52 15.63
C ASP A 498 -21.57 -23.98 14.50
N ILE A 499 -21.42 -24.76 13.43
CA ILE A 499 -20.64 -24.39 12.23
C ILE A 499 -21.57 -24.31 11.02
N ILE A 500 -21.57 -23.15 10.36
CA ILE A 500 -22.42 -22.87 9.20
C ILE A 500 -21.54 -22.75 7.97
N ILE A 501 -21.76 -23.58 6.95
CA ILE A 501 -20.98 -23.55 5.71
C ILE A 501 -21.89 -23.10 4.57
N GLY A 502 -21.41 -22.25 3.69
CA GLY A 502 -22.21 -21.74 2.58
C GLY A 502 -21.41 -20.88 1.63
N THR A 503 -22.11 -20.24 0.71
CA THR A 503 -21.49 -19.28 -0.22
C THR A 503 -21.66 -17.85 0.30
N HIS A 504 -21.49 -16.86 -0.58
CA HIS A 504 -21.78 -15.45 -0.27
C HIS A 504 -23.22 -15.20 0.23
N THR A 505 -24.12 -16.17 0.07
CA THR A 505 -25.49 -16.15 0.60
C THR A 505 -25.56 -16.02 2.12
N LEU A 506 -24.52 -16.46 2.86
CA LEU A 506 -24.48 -16.38 4.32
C LEU A 506 -24.52 -14.94 4.88
N ILE A 507 -24.15 -13.95 4.05
CA ILE A 507 -24.11 -12.55 4.46
C ILE A 507 -25.33 -11.76 3.91
N GLN A 508 -26.20 -12.39 3.11
CA GLN A 508 -27.44 -11.75 2.64
C GLN A 508 -28.41 -11.48 3.80
N GLU A 509 -29.32 -10.52 3.65
CA GLU A 509 -30.25 -10.05 4.70
C GLU A 509 -31.10 -11.15 5.35
N SER A 510 -31.32 -12.29 4.68
CA SER A 510 -32.18 -13.39 5.16
C SER A 510 -31.54 -14.34 6.18
N VAL A 511 -30.28 -14.13 6.58
CA VAL A 511 -29.57 -15.02 7.52
C VAL A 511 -29.29 -14.28 8.83
N ASP A 512 -29.97 -14.73 9.88
CA ASP A 512 -29.83 -14.23 11.26
C ASP A 512 -29.13 -15.26 12.13
N PHE A 513 -27.91 -14.93 12.57
CA PHE A 513 -27.15 -15.74 13.52
C PHE A 513 -27.55 -15.39 14.95
N LYS A 514 -27.66 -16.39 15.83
CA LYS A 514 -27.86 -16.15 17.27
C LYS A 514 -26.68 -15.40 17.88
N LYS A 515 -25.45 -15.87 17.59
CA LYS A 515 -24.22 -15.25 18.09
C LYS A 515 -23.02 -15.65 17.21
N LEU A 516 -22.84 -14.99 16.07
CA LEU A 516 -21.68 -15.24 15.21
C LEU A 516 -20.41 -14.69 15.84
N GLY A 517 -19.44 -15.56 16.11
CA GLY A 517 -18.15 -15.22 16.71
C GLY A 517 -17.00 -15.18 15.71
N LEU A 518 -17.04 -16.01 14.65
CA LEU A 518 -15.99 -16.07 13.63
C LEU A 518 -16.59 -16.29 12.24
N ALA A 519 -16.11 -15.52 11.27
CA ALA A 519 -16.36 -15.70 9.84
C ALA A 519 -15.06 -16.05 9.12
N VAL A 520 -14.98 -17.28 8.61
CA VAL A 520 -13.90 -17.77 7.75
C VAL A 520 -14.30 -17.55 6.30
N ILE A 521 -13.44 -16.89 5.52
CA ILE A 521 -13.66 -16.62 4.10
C ILE A 521 -12.60 -17.36 3.30
N ASP A 522 -13.01 -18.32 2.48
CA ASP A 522 -12.15 -19.02 1.54
C ASP A 522 -12.17 -18.31 0.16
N GLU A 523 -11.00 -18.23 -0.46
CA GLU A 523 -10.63 -17.47 -1.65
C GLU A 523 -11.72 -17.27 -2.74
N GLN A 524 -11.88 -16.02 -3.25
CA GLN A 524 -11.77 -15.66 -4.69
C GLN A 524 -11.69 -14.12 -4.89
N HIS A 525 -10.49 -13.57 -4.78
CA HIS A 525 -9.89 -12.33 -5.31
C HIS A 525 -10.58 -10.96 -5.19
N ARG A 526 -11.71 -10.78 -4.50
CA ARG A 526 -12.26 -9.41 -4.31
C ARG A 526 -13.16 -9.16 -3.11
N PHE A 527 -13.26 -10.11 -2.19
CA PHE A 527 -14.43 -10.19 -1.31
C PHE A 527 -14.18 -9.91 0.17
N GLY A 528 -12.97 -10.09 0.74
CA GLY A 528 -12.77 -9.92 2.20
C GLY A 528 -13.27 -8.58 2.80
N VAL A 529 -13.14 -7.48 2.06
CA VAL A 529 -13.48 -6.12 2.54
C VAL A 529 -14.99 -5.84 2.50
N MET A 530 -15.69 -6.22 1.43
CA MET A 530 -17.15 -5.98 1.26
C MET A 530 -17.97 -6.86 2.18
N GLN A 531 -17.58 -8.12 2.33
CA GLN A 531 -18.17 -9.10 3.24
C GLN A 531 -18.15 -8.57 4.68
N ARG A 532 -17.00 -8.02 5.10
CA ARG A 532 -16.82 -7.41 6.42
C ARG A 532 -17.69 -6.17 6.61
N ALA A 533 -17.75 -5.28 5.62
CA ALA A 533 -18.64 -4.12 5.67
C ALA A 533 -20.10 -4.55 5.87
N SER A 534 -20.51 -5.65 5.24
CA SER A 534 -21.85 -6.20 5.37
C SER A 534 -22.11 -6.90 6.72
N LEU A 535 -21.14 -7.62 7.28
CA LEU A 535 -21.24 -8.13 8.67
C LEU A 535 -21.34 -6.98 9.69
N ARG A 536 -20.56 -5.91 9.49
CA ARG A 536 -20.61 -4.70 10.33
C ARG A 536 -21.92 -3.94 10.20
N SER A 537 -22.49 -3.81 9.00
CA SER A 537 -23.78 -3.15 8.81
C SER A 537 -24.93 -3.91 9.49
N LYS A 538 -24.78 -5.23 9.68
CA LYS A 538 -25.70 -6.04 10.50
C LYS A 538 -25.44 -5.95 12.02
N GLY A 539 -24.47 -5.15 12.45
CA GLY A 539 -24.09 -5.02 13.87
C GLY A 539 -23.35 -6.24 14.43
N ILE A 540 -22.88 -7.15 13.58
CA ILE A 540 -22.20 -8.37 13.99
C ILE A 540 -20.72 -8.07 14.29
N GLN A 541 -20.31 -8.27 15.55
CA GLN A 541 -18.93 -8.11 16.02
C GLN A 541 -18.16 -9.45 15.96
N ALA A 542 -18.17 -10.09 14.79
CA ALA A 542 -17.46 -11.34 14.57
C ALA A 542 -16.01 -11.10 14.14
N ASP A 543 -15.13 -12.00 14.54
CA ASP A 543 -13.77 -12.08 14.03
C ASP A 543 -13.76 -12.57 12.58
N VAL A 544 -12.77 -12.15 11.79
CA VAL A 544 -12.67 -12.49 10.36
C VAL A 544 -11.33 -13.13 10.06
N LEU A 545 -11.38 -14.35 9.53
CA LEU A 545 -10.23 -15.09 9.04
C LEU A 545 -10.37 -15.30 7.53
N VAL A 546 -9.51 -14.65 6.74
CA VAL A 546 -9.50 -14.82 5.28
C VAL A 546 -8.41 -15.83 4.91
N MET A 547 -8.73 -16.83 4.11
CA MET A 547 -7.75 -17.82 3.62
C MET A 547 -7.45 -17.59 2.14
N THR A 548 -6.18 -17.68 1.76
CA THR A 548 -5.75 -17.62 0.36
C THR A 548 -4.76 -18.73 0.04
N ALA A 549 -4.96 -19.36 -1.11
CA ALA A 549 -4.01 -20.32 -1.67
C ALA A 549 -2.89 -19.65 -2.47
N THR A 550 -3.10 -18.43 -2.94
CA THR A 550 -2.14 -17.70 -3.76
C THR A 550 -1.16 -16.94 -2.87
N PRO A 551 0.16 -17.14 -3.02
CA PRO A 551 1.12 -16.32 -2.31
C PRO A 551 1.00 -14.86 -2.75
N ILE A 552 0.53 -13.99 -1.85
CA ILE A 552 0.45 -12.55 -2.11
C ILE A 552 1.78 -11.94 -1.63
N PRO A 553 2.51 -11.16 -2.47
CA PRO A 553 3.70 -10.47 -2.01
C PRO A 553 3.36 -9.65 -0.76
N ARG A 554 4.19 -9.72 0.28
CA ARG A 554 3.92 -9.05 1.57
C ARG A 554 3.62 -7.57 1.41
N THR A 555 4.27 -6.91 0.46
CA THR A 555 4.02 -5.51 0.09
C THR A 555 2.64 -5.29 -0.49
N LEU A 556 2.16 -6.19 -1.36
CA LEU A 556 0.81 -6.17 -1.91
C LEU A 556 -0.22 -6.52 -0.84
N ALA A 557 0.07 -7.48 0.04
CA ALA A 557 -0.77 -7.82 1.19
C ALA A 557 -0.96 -6.61 2.12
N MET A 558 0.14 -5.92 2.45
CA MET A 558 0.09 -4.71 3.26
C MET A 558 -0.62 -3.53 2.58
N THR A 559 -0.78 -3.53 1.25
CA THR A 559 -1.39 -2.40 0.51
C THR A 559 -2.85 -2.67 0.13
N VAL A 560 -3.16 -3.86 -0.39
CA VAL A 560 -4.51 -4.25 -0.83
C VAL A 560 -5.35 -4.75 0.35
N TYR A 561 -4.69 -5.37 1.33
CA TYR A 561 -5.34 -6.03 2.46
C TYR A 561 -4.92 -5.41 3.80
N GLY A 562 -4.22 -4.27 3.80
CA GLY A 562 -3.34 -3.72 4.86
C GLY A 562 -3.83 -3.67 6.30
N ASP A 563 -5.11 -3.91 6.51
CA ASP A 563 -5.80 -4.06 7.78
C ASP A 563 -5.76 -5.50 8.34
N LEU A 564 -5.36 -6.46 7.52
CA LEU A 564 -5.24 -7.87 7.89
C LEU A 564 -3.83 -8.14 8.40
N ASP A 565 -3.72 -8.70 9.60
CA ASP A 565 -2.48 -9.32 10.04
C ASP A 565 -2.26 -10.61 9.24
N VAL A 566 -1.03 -10.89 8.83
CA VAL A 566 -0.73 -11.98 7.90
C VAL A 566 -0.05 -13.13 8.64
N SER A 567 -0.66 -14.31 8.58
CA SER A 567 -0.06 -15.59 8.95
C SER A 567 0.27 -16.39 7.70
N VAL A 568 1.48 -16.92 7.63
CA VAL A 568 1.92 -17.75 6.50
C VAL A 568 2.18 -19.17 7.00
N ILE A 569 1.60 -20.16 6.32
CA ILE A 569 1.98 -21.58 6.42
C ILE A 569 3.01 -21.85 5.33
N ASP A 570 4.27 -21.89 5.74
CA ASP A 570 5.46 -22.04 4.89
C ASP A 570 5.99 -23.48 4.82
N GLU A 571 5.34 -24.42 5.53
CA GLU A 571 5.67 -25.85 5.51
C GLU A 571 4.54 -26.66 4.87
N MET A 572 4.89 -27.54 3.93
CA MET A 572 3.96 -28.54 3.41
C MET A 572 3.98 -29.80 4.27
N PRO A 573 2.83 -30.50 4.43
CA PRO A 573 2.81 -31.79 5.07
C PRO A 573 3.76 -32.80 4.40
N PRO A 574 4.52 -33.60 5.16
CA PRO A 574 5.61 -34.43 4.63
C PRO A 574 5.18 -35.55 3.69
N TRP A 575 3.88 -35.90 3.66
CA TRP A 575 3.31 -36.92 2.78
C TRP A 575 2.88 -36.41 1.39
N LEU A 576 3.02 -35.11 1.09
CA LEU A 576 2.70 -34.54 -0.21
C LEU A 576 3.85 -34.68 -1.20
N ILE A 577 3.59 -35.35 -2.33
CA ILE A 577 4.55 -35.51 -3.42
C ILE A 577 4.56 -34.23 -4.26
N THR A 578 5.73 -33.62 -4.46
CA THR A 578 5.88 -32.44 -5.33
C THR A 578 5.61 -32.81 -6.79
N CYS A 579 4.71 -32.08 -7.44
CA CYS A 579 4.43 -32.29 -8.86
C CYS A 579 5.63 -31.83 -9.72
N LYS A 580 6.27 -32.75 -10.45
CA LYS A 580 7.31 -32.41 -11.43
C LYS A 580 6.66 -31.73 -12.64
N ARG A 581 6.91 -30.42 -12.80
CA ARG A 581 6.52 -29.68 -14.02
C ARG A 581 7.61 -29.81 -15.07
N ILE A 582 7.24 -30.30 -16.25
CA ILE A 582 8.11 -30.36 -17.43
C ILE A 582 7.60 -29.31 -18.42
N PHE A 583 8.46 -28.36 -18.80
CA PHE A 583 8.17 -27.41 -19.88
C PHE A 583 8.73 -27.98 -21.19
N LEU A 584 7.86 -28.33 -22.12
CA LEU A 584 8.25 -28.76 -23.46
C LEU A 584 8.25 -27.55 -24.39
N LEU A 585 9.42 -27.18 -24.93
CA LEU A 585 9.51 -26.18 -25.99
C LEU A 585 9.20 -26.87 -27.32
N ILE A 586 8.03 -26.58 -27.89
CA ILE A 586 7.69 -27.05 -29.24
C ILE A 586 8.13 -25.96 -30.22
N ALA A 587 9.29 -26.15 -30.85
CA ALA A 587 9.71 -25.33 -31.96
C ALA A 587 8.92 -25.73 -33.20
N VAL A 588 7.96 -24.90 -33.61
CA VAL A 588 7.31 -25.02 -34.92
C VAL A 588 8.26 -24.35 -35.92
N LEU A 589 9.00 -25.17 -36.68
CA LEU A 589 9.72 -24.72 -37.86
C LEU A 589 8.68 -24.43 -38.95
N GLY A 590 8.52 -23.15 -39.28
CA GLY A 590 7.70 -22.66 -40.40
C GLY A 590 8.56 -22.34 -41.61
#